data_AF-A0A367IWN1-F1
#
_entry.id   AF-A0A367IWN1-F1
#
_cell.length_a   1.000
_cell.length_b   1.000
_cell.length_c   1.000
_cell.angle_alpha   90.00
_cell.angle_beta   90.00
_cell.angle_gamma   90.00
#
_symmetry.space_group_name_H-M   'P 1'
#
loop_
_entity.id
_entity.type
_entity.pdbx_description
1 polymer ?
#
loop_
_entity_poly.entity_id
_entity_poly.type
_entity_poly.pdbx_seq_one_letter_code
_entity_poly.pdbx_strand_id
1 'polypeptide(L)'
;MSTTAAIEDLPDVEKPEQQNFVKFFRALDTPEEGTIRLFAREANDSAYYTCHGDDARYVANQVFETTGVIKYWFGDNETGLPTTKLTNNVAETFMRDVLLNKQLKIEIWKQNRLEWQLI
;
A
#
# COMPACT_ATOMS: atom_id res chain seq x y z
N MET A 1 33.63 17.84 2.67
CA MET A 1 32.68 18.42 1.73
C MET A 1 31.62 17.37 1.44
N SER A 2 30.38 17.64 1.82
CA SER A 2 29.22 16.82 1.49
C SER A 2 28.94 16.85 -0.02
N THR A 3 28.24 15.81 -0.52
CA THR A 3 26.99 15.88 -1.32
C THR A 3 26.97 14.87 -2.47
N THR A 4 26.16 13.82 -2.26
CA THR A 4 25.07 13.30 -3.12
C THR A 4 25.28 12.88 -4.58
N ALA A 5 24.34 12.01 -4.99
CA ALA A 5 23.94 11.62 -6.34
C ALA A 5 24.72 10.48 -6.99
N ALA A 6 24.28 9.25 -6.74
CA ALA A 6 23.91 8.28 -7.76
C ALA A 6 23.58 6.97 -7.04
N ILE A 7 22.32 6.77 -6.66
CA ILE A 7 21.80 5.41 -6.49
C ILE A 7 21.01 5.19 -7.76
N GLU A 8 21.69 4.53 -8.68
CA GLU A 8 21.32 4.33 -10.07
C GLU A 8 19.96 3.66 -10.20
N ASP A 9 19.21 4.23 -11.14
CA ASP A 9 18.22 3.60 -11.99
C ASP A 9 18.66 2.16 -12.35
N LEU A 10 18.22 1.19 -11.55
CA LEU A 10 18.28 -0.23 -11.89
C LEU A 10 16.90 -0.62 -12.43
N PRO A 11 16.84 -1.33 -13.57
CA PRO A 11 15.58 -1.79 -14.12
C PRO A 11 14.85 -2.60 -13.05
N ASP A 12 13.55 -2.33 -12.92
CA ASP A 12 12.61 -2.89 -11.95
C ASP A 12 12.63 -4.43 -12.01
N VAL A 13 13.63 -5.06 -11.38
CA VAL A 13 13.60 -6.47 -11.03
C VAL A 13 12.58 -6.55 -9.91
N GLU A 14 11.32 -6.62 -10.33
CA GLU A 14 10.18 -6.70 -9.45
C GLU A 14 10.46 -7.77 -8.41
N LYS A 15 10.40 -7.38 -7.14
CA LYS A 15 10.77 -8.28 -6.05
C LYS A 15 9.81 -9.48 -6.12
N PRO A 16 10.29 -10.74 -6.06
CA PRO A 16 9.43 -11.92 -6.13
C PRO A 16 8.24 -11.87 -5.15
N GLU A 17 8.43 -11.25 -3.98
CA GLU A 17 7.37 -10.99 -3.01
C GLU A 17 6.27 -10.06 -3.52
N GLN A 18 6.59 -9.03 -4.31
CA GLN A 18 5.59 -8.14 -4.93
C GLN A 18 4.78 -8.89 -5.97
N GLN A 19 5.41 -9.72 -6.79
CA GLN A 19 4.70 -10.52 -7.78
C GLN A 19 3.71 -11.50 -7.13
N ASN A 20 4.13 -12.19 -6.07
CA ASN A 20 3.25 -13.08 -5.30
C ASN A 20 2.12 -12.31 -4.63
N PHE A 21 2.41 -11.13 -4.08
CA PHE A 21 1.40 -10.26 -3.50
C PHE A 21 0.37 -9.79 -4.53
N VAL A 22 0.78 -9.36 -5.72
CA VAL A 22 -0.15 -8.89 -6.76
C VAL A 22 -1.07 -10.03 -7.19
N LYS A 23 -0.56 -11.26 -7.34
CA LYS A 23 -1.39 -12.45 -7.62
C LYS A 23 -2.41 -12.70 -6.51
N PHE A 24 -1.98 -12.64 -5.25
CA PHE A 24 -2.86 -12.79 -4.10
C PHE A 24 -3.94 -11.69 -4.07
N PHE A 25 -3.55 -10.42 -4.22
CA PHE A 25 -4.47 -9.28 -4.17
C PHE A 25 -5.54 -9.37 -5.27
N ARG A 26 -5.15 -9.75 -6.48
CA ARG A 26 -6.08 -9.95 -7.60
C ARG A 26 -7.02 -11.14 -7.41
N ALA A 27 -6.69 -12.07 -6.51
CA ALA A 27 -7.52 -13.23 -6.17
C ALA A 27 -8.44 -12.97 -4.96
N LEU A 28 -8.31 -11.82 -4.29
CA LEU A 28 -9.20 -11.45 -3.20
C LEU A 28 -10.59 -11.08 -3.73
N ASP A 29 -11.62 -11.44 -2.97
CA ASP A 29 -12.97 -10.96 -3.22
C ASP A 29 -13.05 -9.44 -3.08
N THR A 30 -13.96 -8.82 -3.82
CA THR A 30 -14.27 -7.40 -3.65
C THR A 30 -14.72 -7.16 -2.20
N PRO A 31 -14.13 -6.19 -1.49
CA PRO A 31 -14.53 -5.88 -0.12
C PRO A 31 -15.97 -5.36 -0.07
N GLU A 32 -16.57 -5.40 1.12
CA GLU A 32 -17.86 -4.75 1.36
C GLU A 32 -17.76 -3.25 1.04
N GLU A 33 -18.84 -2.67 0.51
CA GLU A 33 -18.89 -1.24 0.21
C GLU A 33 -18.49 -0.39 1.43
N GLY A 34 -17.64 0.61 1.20
CA GLY A 34 -17.12 1.47 2.26
C GLY A 34 -16.03 0.83 3.14
N THR A 35 -15.38 -0.23 2.66
CA THR A 35 -14.26 -0.88 3.37
C THR A 35 -12.94 -0.61 2.68
N ILE A 36 -11.95 -0.15 3.45
CA ILE A 36 -10.58 0.12 2.97
C ILE A 36 -9.64 -0.96 3.48
N ARG A 37 -8.84 -1.55 2.59
CA ARG A 37 -7.87 -2.60 2.92
C ARG A 37 -6.47 -2.03 3.13
N LEU A 38 -5.92 -2.30 4.31
CA LEU A 38 -4.55 -1.94 4.69
C LEU A 38 -3.71 -3.20 4.87
N PHE A 39 -2.57 -3.27 4.19
CA PHE A 39 -1.66 -4.40 4.28
C PHE A 39 -0.46 -4.01 5.14
N ALA A 40 -0.37 -4.61 6.32
CA ALA A 40 0.75 -4.42 7.24
C ALA A 40 2.01 -5.09 6.67
N ARG A 41 3.10 -4.34 6.64
CA ARG A 41 4.41 -4.76 6.14
C ARG A 41 5.51 -4.31 7.11
N GLU A 42 6.63 -5.01 7.06
CA GLU A 42 7.82 -4.70 7.85
C GLU A 42 9.02 -4.61 6.92
N ALA A 43 9.86 -3.59 7.12
CA ALA A 43 11.15 -3.46 6.44
C ALA A 43 12.13 -2.74 7.36
N ASN A 44 13.35 -3.25 7.49
CA ASN A 44 14.41 -2.65 8.31
C ASN A 44 13.92 -2.27 9.73
N ASP A 45 13.33 -3.23 10.44
CA ASP A 45 12.78 -3.08 11.79
C ASP A 45 11.67 -2.02 11.94
N SER A 46 11.11 -1.55 10.81
CA SER A 46 10.05 -0.56 10.78
C SER A 46 8.78 -1.12 10.15
N ALA A 47 7.67 -1.04 10.90
CA ALA A 47 6.34 -1.36 10.39
C ALA A 47 5.79 -0.21 9.55
N TYR A 48 5.15 -0.55 8.44
CA TYR A 48 4.46 0.36 7.55
C TYR A 48 3.25 -0.33 6.93
N TYR A 49 2.36 0.44 6.33
CA TYR A 49 1.17 -0.10 5.67
C TYR A 49 1.22 0.20 4.18
N THR A 50 0.59 -0.65 3.38
CA THR A 50 0.34 -0.37 1.97
C THR A 50 -1.14 -0.49 1.64
N CYS A 51 -1.61 0.40 0.78
CA CYS A 51 -2.94 0.33 0.15
C CYS A 51 -2.75 0.01 -1.32
N HIS A 52 -3.75 -0.63 -1.94
CA HIS A 52 -3.66 -1.06 -3.34
C HIS A 52 -4.95 -0.78 -4.10
N GLY A 53 -4.85 -0.63 -5.43
CA GLY A 53 -6.02 -0.38 -6.29
C GLY A 53 -6.68 0.97 -5.99
N ASP A 54 -8.01 0.97 -5.88
CA ASP A 54 -8.80 2.17 -5.61
C ASP A 54 -8.49 2.76 -4.22
N ASP A 55 -8.22 1.91 -3.22
CA ASP A 55 -7.80 2.35 -1.89
C ASP A 55 -6.49 3.15 -1.95
N ALA A 56 -5.54 2.74 -2.80
CA ALA A 56 -4.29 3.48 -2.98
C ALA A 56 -4.52 4.88 -3.56
N ARG A 57 -5.43 5.00 -4.53
CA ARG A 57 -5.80 6.28 -5.16
C ARG A 57 -6.58 7.16 -4.17
N TYR A 58 -7.48 6.56 -3.41
CA TYR A 58 -8.23 7.25 -2.36
C TYR A 58 -7.28 7.82 -1.31
N VAL A 59 -6.38 7.00 -0.76
CA VAL A 59 -5.39 7.42 0.24
C VAL A 59 -4.46 8.48 -0.31
N ALA A 60 -3.99 8.35 -1.55
CA ALA A 60 -3.12 9.34 -2.18
C ALA A 60 -3.79 10.74 -2.21
N ASN A 61 -5.07 10.80 -2.59
CA ASN A 61 -5.81 12.05 -2.62
C ASN A 61 -6.17 12.59 -1.23
N GLN A 62 -6.56 11.71 -0.30
CA GLN A 62 -7.08 12.13 1.01
C GLN A 62 -6.00 12.44 2.04
N VAL A 63 -4.85 11.78 1.95
CA VAL A 63 -3.77 11.88 2.96
C VAL A 63 -2.62 12.72 2.44
N PHE A 64 -2.25 12.56 1.16
CA PHE A 64 -1.08 13.21 0.58
C PHE A 64 -1.44 14.34 -0.38
N GLU A 65 -2.74 14.53 -0.69
CA GLU A 65 -3.26 15.55 -1.61
C GLU A 65 -2.59 15.50 -3.01
N THR A 66 -2.03 14.34 -3.38
CA THR A 66 -1.33 14.16 -4.64
C THR A 66 -1.33 12.69 -5.07
N THR A 67 -1.47 12.45 -6.36
CA THR A 67 -1.32 11.12 -6.96
C THR A 67 0.14 10.73 -7.20
N GLY A 68 1.10 11.66 -7.02
CA GLY A 68 2.53 11.42 -7.25
C GLY A 68 3.17 10.41 -6.28
N VAL A 69 2.49 10.09 -5.18
CA VAL A 69 2.93 9.05 -4.23
C VAL A 69 2.57 7.63 -4.65
N ILE A 70 1.74 7.48 -5.70
CA ILE A 70 1.30 6.18 -6.19
C ILE A 70 2.44 5.54 -6.98
N LYS A 71 2.79 4.32 -6.60
CA LYS A 71 3.68 3.43 -7.36
C LYS A 71 2.87 2.32 -8.00
N TYR A 72 3.33 1.78 -9.12
CA TYR A 72 2.68 0.66 -9.80
C TYR A 72 3.54 -0.59 -9.60
N TRP A 73 2.91 -1.69 -9.17
CA TRP A 73 3.57 -2.99 -9.01
C TRP A 73 3.09 -3.95 -10.09
N PHE A 74 3.98 -4.75 -10.68
CA PHE A 74 3.65 -5.72 -11.72
C PHE A 74 3.05 -5.06 -12.97
N GLY A 75 3.70 -3.99 -13.45
CA GLY A 75 3.30 -3.20 -14.62
C GLY A 75 3.43 -1.68 -14.43
N ASP A 76 2.83 -0.94 -15.35
CA ASP A 76 2.82 0.52 -15.41
C ASP A 76 1.50 1.14 -14.88
N ASN A 77 1.24 2.41 -15.18
CA ASN A 77 0.01 3.09 -14.77
C ASN A 77 -1.28 2.45 -15.32
N GLU A 78 -1.19 1.75 -16.46
CA GLU A 78 -2.36 1.13 -17.11
C GLU A 78 -2.53 -0.34 -16.71
N THR A 79 -1.43 -1.06 -16.53
CA THR A 79 -1.41 -2.52 -16.35
C THR A 79 -1.03 -2.97 -14.94
N GLY A 80 -0.34 -2.12 -14.20
CA GLY A 80 0.18 -2.39 -12.86
C GLY A 80 -0.84 -2.15 -11.75
N LEU A 81 -0.56 -2.71 -10.59
CA LEU A 81 -1.35 -2.51 -9.37
C LEU A 81 -0.96 -1.17 -8.71
N PRO A 82 -1.86 -0.15 -8.68
CA PRO A 82 -1.60 1.09 -7.97
C PRO A 82 -1.36 0.80 -6.50
N THR A 83 -0.32 1.37 -5.92
CA THR A 83 0.15 1.07 -4.57
C THR A 83 0.65 2.33 -3.88
N THR A 84 0.11 2.60 -2.69
CA THR A 84 0.53 3.74 -1.84
C THR A 84 1.09 3.21 -0.53
N LYS A 85 2.26 3.72 -0.11
CA LYS A 85 2.91 3.37 1.15
C LYS A 85 2.58 4.41 2.23
N LEU A 86 2.20 3.94 3.41
CA LEU A 86 1.92 4.75 4.59
C LEU A 86 2.92 4.37 5.69
N THR A 87 3.58 5.36 6.30
CA THR A 87 4.32 5.10 7.55
C THR A 87 3.33 4.81 8.68
N ASN A 88 3.80 4.21 9.78
CA ASN A 88 2.92 3.88 10.91
C ASN A 88 2.14 5.11 11.43
N ASN A 89 2.81 6.24 11.64
CA ASN A 89 2.18 7.48 12.11
C ASN A 89 1.10 8.01 11.14
N VAL A 90 1.38 7.94 9.84
CA VAL A 90 0.42 8.41 8.81
C VAL A 90 -0.77 7.45 8.73
N ALA A 91 -0.51 6.14 8.79
CA ALA A 91 -1.56 5.13 8.81
C ALA A 91 -2.47 5.27 10.04
N GLU A 92 -1.93 5.50 11.23
CA GLU A 92 -2.72 5.70 12.45
C GLU A 92 -3.63 6.94 12.35
N THR A 93 -3.08 8.04 11.82
CA THR A 93 -3.85 9.28 11.61
C THR A 93 -4.96 9.05 10.58
N PHE A 94 -4.63 8.36 9.48
CA PHE A 94 -5.60 8.01 8.45
C PHE A 94 -6.72 7.10 8.98
N MET A 95 -6.36 6.02 9.70
CA MET A 95 -7.35 5.10 10.28
C MET A 95 -8.30 5.84 11.22
N ARG A 96 -7.76 6.75 12.06
CA ARG A 96 -8.57 7.57 12.96
C ARG A 96 -9.58 8.44 12.20
N ASP A 97 -9.16 9.11 11.12
CA ASP A 97 -10.05 9.93 10.28
C ASP A 97 -11.13 9.08 9.61
N VAL A 98 -10.74 7.96 9.01
CA VAL A 98 -11.62 7.05 8.28
C VAL A 98 -12.71 6.47 9.18
N LEU A 99 -12.33 6.03 10.38
CA LEU A 99 -13.27 5.43 11.35
C LEU A 99 -14.18 6.47 12.00
N LEU A 100 -13.64 7.63 12.40
CA LEU A 100 -14.38 8.61 13.21
C LEU A 100 -15.17 9.62 12.36
N ASN A 101 -14.59 10.09 11.26
CA ASN A 101 -15.19 11.17 10.47
C ASN A 101 -15.92 10.65 9.24
N LYS A 102 -15.43 9.57 8.63
CA LYS A 102 -15.97 9.05 7.36
C LYS A 102 -16.88 7.85 7.52
N GLN A 103 -16.95 7.27 8.73
CA GLN A 103 -17.77 6.10 9.05
C GLN A 103 -17.53 4.92 8.10
N LEU A 104 -16.30 4.81 7.61
CA LEU A 104 -15.87 3.71 6.75
C LEU A 104 -15.30 2.57 7.61
N LYS A 105 -15.25 1.38 7.03
CA LYS A 105 -14.65 0.19 7.65
C LYS A 105 -13.20 0.05 7.22
N ILE A 106 -12.39 -0.59 8.06
CA ILE A 106 -10.99 -0.89 7.76
C ILE A 106 -10.74 -2.37 7.95
N GLU A 107 -10.14 -2.99 6.95
CA GLU A 107 -9.62 -4.35 7.01
C GLU A 107 -8.09 -4.29 7.08
N ILE A 108 -7.49 -4.82 8.15
CA ILE A 108 -6.04 -4.89 8.27
C ILE A 108 -5.59 -6.31 7.95
N TRP A 109 -4.77 -6.43 6.92
CA TRP A 109 -4.19 -7.69 6.48
C TRP A 109 -2.74 -7.76 6.92
N LYS A 110 -2.34 -8.86 7.55
CA LYS A 110 -0.96 -9.13 7.94
C LYS A 110 -0.46 -10.39 7.25
N GLN A 111 0.76 -10.35 6.76
CA GLN A 111 1.42 -11.54 6.25
C GLN A 111 1.91 -12.42 7.41
N ASN A 112 1.43 -13.64 7.46
CA ASN A 112 1.90 -14.70 8.34
C ASN A 112 2.63 -15.75 7.51
N ARG A 113 3.97 -15.77 7.59
CA ARG A 113 4.84 -16.57 6.72
C ARG A 113 4.60 -16.27 5.24
N LEU A 114 3.83 -17.11 4.56
CA LEU A 114 3.56 -17.02 3.12
C LEU A 114 2.10 -16.64 2.82
N GLU A 115 1.25 -16.56 3.84
CA GLU A 115 -0.18 -16.31 3.69
C GLU A 115 -0.56 -14.94 4.26
N TRP A 116 -1.50 -14.28 3.60
CA TRP A 116 -2.08 -13.04 4.08
C TRP A 116 -3.36 -13.34 4.84
N GLN A 117 -3.46 -12.81 6.05
CA GLN A 117 -4.58 -13.05 6.95
C GLN A 117 -5.15 -11.73 7.43
N LEU A 118 -6.48 -11.63 7.47
CA LEU A 118 -7.18 -10.53 8.11
C LEU A 118 -7.00 -10.65 9.64
N ILE A 119 -6.65 -9.54 10.30
CA ILE A 119 -6.42 -9.47 11.75
C ILE A 119 -7.38 -8.51 12.45
#